data_AF-A0A4R1WKB4-F1
#
_entry.id   AF-A0A4R1WKB4-F1
#
_cell.length_a   1.000
_cell.length_b   1.000
_cell.length_c   1.000
_cell.angle_alpha   90.00
_cell.angle_beta   90.00
_cell.angle_gamma   90.00
#
_symmetry.space_group_name_H-M   'P 1'
#
loop_
_entity.id
_entity.type
_entity.pdbx_description
1 polymer ?
#
loop_
_entity_poly.entity_id
_entity_poly.type
_entity_poly.pdbx_seq_one_letter_code
_entity_poly.pdbx_strand_id
1 'polypeptide(L)'
;MVNRASNVGGAGFTSRSTEWPTVVLATVIYGGFLGVTFWWQSLPLVLVVLSGGWLVAWHGSLQHEVMHGHPTRSQRINDAIGSIPLSLWLPYPIYKDSHLKHHHDEHLTDPIEDPESSYLTRNAWEQLGELGRVLAHWNTTLLGRLTIGPAVMILSFLAQEGRLLKANEPGRRQIWAAQLAGVAVLLFWVTVICGMPI
;
A
#
# COMPACT_ATOMS: atom_id res chain seq x y z
N MET A 1 -15.35 48.96 35.18
CA MET A 1 -15.11 47.60 35.74
C MET A 1 -15.98 46.65 34.93
N VAL A 2 -15.53 45.66 34.16
CA VAL A 2 -14.25 44.96 34.02
C VAL A 2 -14.10 44.61 32.52
N ASN A 3 -12.91 44.86 31.98
CA ASN A 3 -12.49 44.48 30.64
C ASN A 3 -11.92 43.05 30.73
N ARG A 4 -12.42 42.08 29.94
CA ARG A 4 -11.84 40.73 29.90
C ARG A 4 -11.70 40.28 28.45
N ALA A 5 -10.59 40.70 27.84
CA ALA A 5 -10.03 40.04 26.68
C ALA A 5 -9.60 38.63 27.10
N SER A 6 -10.33 37.61 26.67
CA SER A 6 -9.84 36.22 26.70
C SER A 6 -8.99 35.99 25.46
N ASN A 7 -7.69 36.13 25.66
CA ASN A 7 -6.64 35.69 24.78
C ASN A 7 -6.75 34.15 24.63
N VAL A 8 -7.44 33.69 23.59
CA VAL A 8 -7.46 32.26 23.25
C VAL A 8 -6.09 31.95 22.69
N GLY A 9 -5.32 31.22 23.49
CA GLY A 9 -3.97 30.80 23.18
C GLY A 9 -3.89 30.21 21.77
N GLY A 10 -3.05 30.83 20.95
CA GLY A 10 -2.56 30.20 19.74
C GLY A 10 -1.91 28.88 20.14
N ALA A 11 -2.59 27.78 19.84
CA ALA A 11 -1.94 26.50 19.71
C ALA A 11 -0.91 26.68 18.59
N GLY A 12 0.34 26.95 18.98
CA GLY A 12 1.44 27.00 18.04
C GLY A 12 1.43 25.69 17.27
N PHE A 13 1.28 25.78 15.95
CA PHE A 13 1.59 24.69 15.05
C PHE A 13 3.06 24.36 15.29
N THR A 14 3.33 23.43 16.20
CA THR A 14 4.69 22.95 16.40
C THR A 14 5.14 22.42 15.06
N SER A 15 6.30 22.90 14.67
CA SER A 15 6.81 22.51 13.40
C SER A 15 7.30 21.05 13.50
N ARG A 16 6.48 20.02 13.20
CA ARG A 16 7.00 18.67 12.89
C ARG A 16 8.10 18.81 11.83
N SER A 17 9.34 18.61 12.29
CA SER A 17 10.55 18.59 11.46
C SER A 17 10.51 17.41 10.50
N THR A 18 11.21 17.52 9.37
CA THR A 18 11.40 16.39 8.46
C THR A 18 11.97 15.20 9.20
N GLU A 19 11.33 14.04 9.04
CA GLU A 19 11.79 12.80 9.66
C GLU A 19 12.80 12.09 8.77
N TRP A 20 14.07 12.39 9.04
CA TRP A 20 15.21 11.82 8.33
C TRP A 20 15.25 10.29 8.27
N PRO A 21 14.84 9.51 9.29
CA PRO A 21 14.79 8.05 9.17
C PRO A 21 13.94 7.58 7.99
N THR A 22 12.75 8.14 7.81
CA THR A 22 11.84 7.78 6.71
C THR A 22 12.36 8.32 5.36
N VAL A 23 13.06 9.46 5.35
CA VAL A 23 13.76 9.93 4.13
C VAL A 23 14.85 8.94 3.72
N VAL A 24 15.72 8.53 4.64
CA VAL A 24 16.79 7.55 4.38
C VAL A 24 16.18 6.22 3.92
N LEU A 25 15.12 5.76 4.59
CA LEU A 25 14.39 4.55 4.20
C LEU A 25 13.89 4.63 2.75
N ALA A 26 13.22 5.73 2.38
CA ALA A 26 12.76 5.95 1.01
C ALA A 26 13.92 5.95 0.01
N THR A 27 15.03 6.64 0.34
CA THR A 27 16.22 6.66 -0.51
C THR A 27 16.82 5.26 -0.69
N VAL A 28 16.91 4.46 0.37
CA VAL A 28 17.44 3.08 0.30
C VAL A 28 16.52 2.19 -0.55
N ILE A 29 15.20 2.28 -0.37
CA ILE A 29 14.25 1.46 -1.13
C ILE A 29 14.29 1.81 -2.62
N TYR A 30 14.15 3.10 -2.98
CA TYR A 30 14.14 3.50 -4.38
C TYR A 30 15.51 3.40 -5.04
N GLY A 31 16.56 3.85 -4.36
CA GLY A 31 17.93 3.73 -4.86
C GLY A 31 18.36 2.27 -4.99
N GLY A 32 17.98 1.43 -4.02
CA GLY A 32 18.20 -0.02 -4.06
C GLY A 32 17.47 -0.68 -5.23
N PHE A 33 16.19 -0.35 -5.45
CA PHE A 33 15.42 -0.91 -6.56
C PHE A 33 16.02 -0.52 -7.92
N LEU A 34 16.30 0.77 -8.11
CA LEU A 34 16.93 1.27 -9.33
C LEU A 34 18.30 0.62 -9.53
N GLY A 35 19.11 0.49 -8.48
CA GLY A 35 20.42 -0.13 -8.57
C GLY A 35 20.36 -1.63 -8.90
N VAL A 36 19.57 -2.40 -8.16
CA VAL A 36 19.42 -3.85 -8.39
C VAL A 36 18.91 -4.12 -9.81
N THR A 37 17.92 -3.35 -10.28
CA THR A 37 17.40 -3.51 -11.64
C THR A 37 18.39 -3.05 -12.70
N PHE A 38 19.12 -1.97 -12.49
CA PHE A 38 20.10 -1.48 -13.46
C PHE A 38 21.33 -2.40 -13.60
N TRP A 39 21.86 -2.91 -12.48
CA TRP A 39 23.03 -3.80 -12.46
C TRP A 39 22.68 -5.30 -12.47
N TRP A 40 21.45 -5.67 -12.82
CA TRP A 40 20.96 -7.04 -12.70
C TRP A 40 21.85 -8.08 -13.42
N GLN A 41 22.44 -7.73 -14.57
CA GLN A 41 23.33 -8.60 -15.35
C GLN A 41 24.67 -8.87 -14.66
N SER A 42 25.09 -8.00 -13.75
CA SER A 42 26.32 -8.15 -12.96
C SER A 42 26.09 -8.90 -11.65
N LEU A 43 24.85 -9.31 -11.36
CA LEU A 43 24.46 -9.97 -10.13
C LEU A 43 23.99 -11.41 -10.42
N PRO A 44 24.25 -12.37 -9.54
CA PRO A 44 23.56 -13.66 -9.57
C PRO A 44 22.04 -13.44 -9.53
N LEU A 45 21.29 -14.13 -10.38
CA LEU A 45 19.83 -13.98 -10.48
C LEU A 45 19.13 -14.15 -9.13
N VAL A 46 19.60 -15.08 -8.30
CA VAL A 46 19.07 -15.30 -6.95
C VAL A 46 19.17 -14.03 -6.10
N LEU A 47 20.28 -13.28 -6.18
CA LEU A 47 20.41 -12.02 -5.44
C LEU A 47 19.47 -10.95 -5.99
N VAL A 48 19.29 -10.87 -7.31
CA VAL A 48 18.32 -9.94 -7.92
C VAL A 48 16.90 -10.22 -7.41
N VAL A 49 16.48 -11.49 -7.41
CA VAL A 49 15.14 -11.90 -6.96
C VAL A 49 14.96 -11.63 -5.47
N LEU A 50 15.91 -12.04 -4.62
CA LEU A 50 15.79 -11.86 -3.17
C LEU A 50 15.83 -10.39 -2.76
N SER A 51 16.77 -9.61 -3.31
CA SER A 51 16.88 -8.18 -2.99
C SER A 51 15.70 -7.39 -3.58
N GLY A 52 15.29 -7.67 -4.82
CA GLY A 52 14.12 -7.05 -5.43
C GLY A 52 12.85 -7.35 -4.66
N GLY A 53 12.60 -8.63 -4.30
CA GLY A 53 11.47 -9.03 -3.48
C GLY A 53 11.48 -8.36 -2.10
N TRP A 54 12.64 -8.29 -1.46
CA TRP A 54 12.80 -7.59 -0.18
C TRP A 54 12.48 -6.09 -0.30
N LEU A 55 13.02 -5.41 -1.31
CA LEU A 55 12.79 -3.98 -1.53
C LEU A 55 11.31 -3.67 -1.81
N VAL A 56 10.64 -4.50 -2.61
CA VAL A 56 9.20 -4.37 -2.88
C VAL A 56 8.36 -4.64 -1.63
N ALA A 57 8.73 -5.63 -0.81
CA ALA A 57 8.05 -5.87 0.46
C ALA A 57 8.25 -4.69 1.44
N TRP A 58 9.48 -4.18 1.54
CA TRP A 58 9.82 -3.06 2.43
C TRP A 58 9.19 -1.74 1.97
N HIS A 59 8.95 -1.58 0.67
CA HIS A 59 8.17 -0.48 0.11
C HIS A 59 6.74 -0.44 0.66
N GLY A 60 6.11 -1.58 0.93
CA GLY A 60 4.81 -1.62 1.62
C GLY A 60 4.86 -0.99 3.01
N SER A 61 5.93 -1.22 3.77
CA SER A 61 6.14 -0.54 5.06
C SER A 61 6.37 0.97 4.88
N LEU A 62 7.12 1.38 3.85
CA LEU A 62 7.25 2.80 3.54
C LEU A 62 5.90 3.44 3.20
N GLN A 63 5.04 2.75 2.42
CA GLN A 63 3.70 3.21 2.10
C GLN A 63 2.85 3.42 3.37
N HIS A 64 2.94 2.53 4.35
CA HIS A 64 2.30 2.67 5.66
C HIS A 64 2.77 3.93 6.40
N GLU A 65 4.07 4.20 6.44
CA GLU A 65 4.58 5.39 7.13
C GLU A 65 4.14 6.69 6.44
N VAL A 66 4.19 6.75 5.10
CA VAL A 66 3.89 8.00 4.38
C VAL A 66 2.41 8.37 4.39
N MET A 67 1.51 7.40 4.51
CA MET A 67 0.08 7.69 4.66
C MET A 67 -0.28 8.30 6.02
N HIS A 68 0.55 8.07 7.04
CA HIS A 68 0.43 8.69 8.38
C HIS A 68 1.05 10.08 8.49
N GLY A 69 1.57 10.63 7.38
CA GLY A 69 2.10 12.00 7.36
C GLY A 69 3.62 12.11 7.48
N HIS A 70 4.35 11.03 7.25
CA HIS A 70 5.80 11.02 7.21
C HIS A 70 6.33 11.06 5.76
N PRO A 71 7.57 11.51 5.49
CA PRO A 71 8.49 12.19 6.41
C PRO A 71 8.26 13.70 6.52
N THR A 72 7.41 14.28 5.66
CA THR A 72 7.26 15.73 5.55
C THR A 72 5.92 16.21 6.08
N ARG A 73 5.80 17.50 6.36
CA ARG A 73 4.51 18.12 6.71
C ARG A 73 3.48 18.10 5.57
N SER A 74 3.96 17.94 4.34
CA SER A 74 3.11 18.03 3.15
C SER A 74 2.65 16.64 2.77
N GLN A 75 1.39 16.34 3.07
CA GLN A 75 0.82 15.05 2.69
C GLN A 75 0.89 14.82 1.18
N ARG A 76 0.88 15.88 0.36
CA ARG A 76 1.06 15.77 -1.10
C ARG A 76 2.42 15.21 -1.49
N ILE A 77 3.49 15.62 -0.78
CA ILE A 77 4.84 15.09 -1.01
C ILE A 77 4.90 13.64 -0.55
N ASN A 78 4.37 13.35 0.64
CA ASN A 78 4.35 12.00 1.19
C ASN A 78 3.54 11.03 0.30
N ASP A 79 2.40 11.48 -0.21
CA ASP A 79 1.58 10.71 -1.15
C ASP A 79 2.30 10.49 -2.48
N ALA A 80 3.06 11.47 -2.98
CA ALA A 80 3.88 11.29 -4.18
C ALA A 80 4.98 10.23 -3.96
N ILE A 81 5.60 10.22 -2.77
CA ILE A 81 6.56 9.18 -2.38
C ILE A 81 5.86 7.82 -2.37
N GLY A 82 4.69 7.67 -1.73
CA GLY A 82 3.98 6.40 -1.63
C GLY A 82 3.38 5.88 -2.94
N SER A 83 3.12 6.78 -3.91
CA SER A 83 2.43 6.45 -5.17
C SER A 83 3.29 5.79 -6.24
N ILE A 84 4.60 5.63 -6.01
CA ILE A 84 5.47 4.91 -6.95
C ILE A 84 5.12 3.41 -6.90
N PRO A 85 4.66 2.79 -8.01
CA PRO A 85 3.97 1.50 -7.95
C PRO A 85 4.92 0.30 -8.04
N LEU A 86 5.85 0.14 -7.08
CA LEU A 86 6.84 -0.94 -7.13
C LEU A 86 6.22 -2.35 -7.09
N SER A 87 5.09 -2.52 -6.38
CA SER A 87 4.34 -3.79 -6.34
C SER A 87 3.46 -4.03 -7.57
N LEU A 88 3.27 -3.03 -8.42
CA LEU A 88 2.43 -3.02 -9.63
C LEU A 88 0.91 -3.10 -9.37
N TRP A 89 0.47 -3.94 -8.42
CA TRP A 89 -0.93 -4.34 -8.27
C TRP A 89 -1.77 -3.42 -7.36
N LEU A 90 -1.15 -2.67 -6.46
CA LEU A 90 -1.85 -1.89 -5.42
C LEU A 90 -1.72 -0.38 -5.63
N PRO A 91 -2.81 0.32 -6.01
CA PRO A 91 -2.82 1.78 -6.04
C PRO A 91 -2.77 2.38 -4.63
N TYR A 92 -1.72 3.16 -4.35
CA TYR A 92 -1.51 3.78 -3.04
C TYR A 92 -2.70 4.60 -2.51
N PRO A 93 -3.44 5.40 -3.31
CA PRO A 93 -4.59 6.14 -2.80
C PRO A 93 -5.71 5.24 -2.24
N ILE A 94 -5.89 4.04 -2.83
CA ILE A 94 -6.88 3.07 -2.37
C ILE A 94 -6.40 2.43 -1.08
N TYR A 95 -5.12 2.05 -1.03
CA TYR A 95 -4.52 1.50 0.17
C TYR A 95 -4.64 2.49 1.35
N LYS A 96 -4.26 3.75 1.14
CA LYS A 96 -4.40 4.82 2.13
C LYS A 96 -5.84 4.99 2.64
N ASP A 97 -6.83 5.01 1.74
CA ASP A 97 -8.24 5.15 2.14
C ASP A 97 -8.73 3.95 2.96
N SER A 98 -8.39 2.72 2.54
CA SER A 98 -8.70 1.49 3.28
C SER A 98 -8.07 1.50 4.67
N HIS A 99 -6.77 1.78 4.73
CA HIS A 99 -5.97 1.71 5.95
C HIS A 99 -6.41 2.75 6.99
N LEU A 100 -6.71 3.98 6.54
CA LEU A 100 -7.21 5.02 7.44
C LEU A 100 -8.59 4.68 8.01
N LYS A 101 -9.45 3.99 7.24
CA LYS A 101 -10.74 3.47 7.74
C LYS A 101 -10.54 2.33 8.73
N HIS A 102 -9.60 1.43 8.48
CA HIS A 102 -9.24 0.35 9.42
C HIS A 102 -8.82 0.89 10.79
N HIS A 103 -8.10 2.01 10.82
CA HIS A 103 -7.70 2.69 12.06
C HIS A 103 -8.82 3.43 12.80
N HIS A 104 -10.07 3.30 12.37
CA HIS A 104 -11.20 3.70 13.20
C HIS A 104 -11.43 2.65 14.29
N ASP A 105 -10.83 2.88 15.47
CA ASP A 105 -10.79 1.92 16.59
C ASP A 105 -12.16 1.28 16.94
N GLU A 106 -13.26 2.01 16.78
CA GLU A 106 -14.63 1.52 17.06
C GLU A 106 -15.05 0.34 16.18
N HIS A 107 -14.47 0.22 14.99
CA HIS A 107 -14.83 -0.81 14.00
C HIS A 107 -13.73 -1.87 13.81
N LEU A 108 -12.65 -1.82 14.60
CA LEU A 108 -11.51 -2.71 14.42
C LEU A 108 -11.96 -4.18 14.47
N THR A 109 -11.57 -4.97 13.46
CA THR A 109 -11.96 -6.37 13.26
C THR A 109 -13.41 -6.64 12.88
N ASP A 110 -14.25 -5.62 12.75
CA ASP A 110 -15.65 -5.79 12.33
C ASP A 110 -15.72 -6.29 10.86
N PRO A 111 -16.37 -7.43 10.58
CA PRO A 111 -16.40 -8.02 9.24
C PRO A 111 -17.25 -7.24 8.21
N ILE A 112 -17.89 -6.14 8.61
CA ILE A 112 -18.74 -5.28 7.79
C ILE A 112 -18.09 -3.91 7.60
N GLU A 113 -17.65 -3.28 8.69
CA GLU A 113 -17.16 -1.90 8.70
C GLU A 113 -15.64 -1.78 8.51
N ASP A 114 -14.86 -2.79 8.92
CA ASP A 114 -13.42 -2.79 8.75
C ASP A 114 -13.02 -3.41 7.40
N PRO A 115 -12.48 -2.61 6.45
CA PRO A 115 -12.13 -3.09 5.11
C PRO A 115 -10.96 -4.08 5.10
N GLU A 116 -10.23 -4.21 6.21
CA GLU A 116 -9.07 -5.11 6.37
C GLU A 116 -9.36 -6.27 7.34
N SER A 117 -10.61 -6.41 7.77
CA SER A 117 -11.02 -7.50 8.65
C SER A 117 -10.77 -8.86 8.02
N SER A 118 -10.13 -9.75 8.78
CA SER A 118 -9.99 -11.16 8.43
C SER A 118 -11.21 -12.01 8.84
N TYR A 119 -12.21 -11.40 9.49
CA TYR A 119 -13.44 -12.08 9.88
C TYR A 119 -14.48 -12.05 8.77
N LEU A 120 -15.36 -13.06 8.77
CA LEU A 120 -16.43 -13.19 7.80
C LEU A 120 -17.77 -13.17 8.52
N THR A 121 -18.74 -12.48 7.95
CA THR A 121 -20.13 -12.60 8.39
C THR A 121 -20.64 -14.01 8.12
N ARG A 122 -21.67 -14.43 8.85
CA ARG A 122 -22.33 -15.72 8.62
C ARG A 122 -22.76 -15.90 7.15
N ASN A 123 -23.36 -14.87 6.56
CA ASN A 123 -23.79 -14.91 5.17
C ASN A 123 -22.61 -15.08 4.20
N ALA A 124 -21.52 -14.32 4.40
CA ALA A 124 -20.31 -14.48 3.58
C ALA A 124 -19.72 -15.89 3.71
N TRP A 125 -19.68 -16.45 4.93
CA TRP A 125 -19.24 -17.82 5.18
C TRP A 125 -20.13 -18.87 4.50
N GLU A 126 -21.44 -18.69 4.55
CA GLU A 126 -22.41 -19.59 3.93
C GLU A 126 -22.28 -19.60 2.40
N GLN A 127 -21.96 -18.45 1.81
CA GLN A 127 -21.69 -18.29 0.37
C GLN A 127 -20.31 -18.84 -0.06
N LEU A 128 -19.36 -19.04 0.85
CA LEU A 128 -18.13 -19.75 0.54
C LEU A 128 -18.46 -21.22 0.26
N GLY A 129 -18.28 -21.66 -0.99
CA GLY A 129 -18.25 -23.08 -1.33
C GLY A 129 -17.14 -23.83 -0.56
N GLU A 130 -17.12 -25.16 -0.66
CA GLU A 130 -16.20 -26.00 0.13
C GLU A 130 -14.73 -25.59 -0.01
N LEU A 131 -14.27 -25.34 -1.24
CA LEU A 131 -12.92 -24.85 -1.50
C LEU A 131 -12.64 -23.50 -0.83
N GLY A 132 -13.61 -22.58 -0.87
CA GLY A 132 -13.48 -21.26 -0.24
C GLY A 132 -13.33 -21.35 1.27
N ARG A 133 -14.07 -22.26 1.92
CA ARG A 133 -13.97 -22.50 3.37
C ARG A 133 -12.64 -23.14 3.78
N VAL A 134 -12.11 -24.05 2.95
CA VAL A 134 -10.78 -24.66 3.16
C VAL A 134 -9.68 -23.60 3.03
N LEU A 135 -9.74 -22.77 1.98
CA LEU A 135 -8.78 -21.68 1.79
C LEU A 135 -8.86 -20.66 2.95
N ALA A 136 -10.07 -20.30 3.37
CA ALA A 136 -10.27 -19.40 4.50
C ALA A 136 -9.66 -19.96 5.80
N HIS A 137 -9.91 -21.23 6.13
CA HIS A 137 -9.29 -21.89 7.29
C HIS A 137 -7.77 -21.99 7.17
N TRP A 138 -7.23 -22.31 6.01
CA TRP A 138 -5.79 -22.37 5.84
C TRP A 138 -5.16 -20.99 6.07
N ASN A 139 -5.79 -19.93 5.56
CA ASN A 139 -5.34 -18.54 5.70
C ASN A 139 -5.43 -17.98 7.14
N THR A 140 -6.13 -18.64 8.07
CA THR A 140 -6.06 -18.30 9.49
C THR A 140 -4.80 -18.82 10.18
N THR A 141 -4.05 -19.73 9.53
CA THR A 141 -2.75 -20.20 10.03
C THR A 141 -1.62 -19.29 9.54
N LEU A 142 -0.50 -19.22 10.29
CA LEU A 142 0.69 -18.50 9.84
C LEU A 142 1.22 -19.06 8.51
N LEU A 143 1.30 -20.39 8.39
CA LEU A 143 1.79 -21.03 7.17
C LEU A 143 0.90 -20.71 5.98
N GLY A 144 -0.42 -20.75 6.14
CA GLY A 144 -1.33 -20.38 5.06
C GLY A 144 -1.24 -18.92 4.69
N ARG A 145 -1.11 -18.03 5.68
CA ARG A 145 -0.94 -16.60 5.43
C ARG A 145 0.36 -16.26 4.72
N LEU A 146 1.44 -17.03 4.92
CA LEU A 146 2.71 -16.86 4.22
C LEU A 146 2.75 -17.53 2.84
N THR A 147 1.89 -18.51 2.58
CA THR A 147 1.90 -19.29 1.33
C THR A 147 0.80 -18.83 0.36
N ILE A 148 -0.47 -19.01 0.72
CA ILE A 148 -1.61 -18.64 -0.13
C ILE A 148 -2.12 -17.23 0.14
N GLY A 149 -1.86 -16.70 1.35
CA GLY A 149 -2.39 -15.42 1.81
C GLY A 149 -2.16 -14.26 0.84
N PRO A 150 -0.95 -14.07 0.28
CA PRO A 150 -0.70 -13.01 -0.69
C PRO A 150 -1.57 -13.13 -1.94
N ALA A 151 -1.74 -14.34 -2.45
CA ALA A 151 -2.59 -14.58 -3.62
C ALA A 151 -4.08 -14.33 -3.31
N VAL A 152 -4.57 -14.81 -2.16
CA VAL A 152 -5.94 -14.58 -1.71
C VAL A 152 -6.23 -13.08 -1.58
N MET A 153 -5.32 -12.33 -0.97
CA MET A 153 -5.42 -10.88 -0.79
C MET A 153 -5.47 -10.15 -2.14
N ILE A 154 -4.48 -10.38 -3.01
CA ILE A 154 -4.38 -9.70 -4.31
C ILE A 154 -5.60 -10.01 -5.18
N LEU A 155 -5.99 -11.29 -5.30
CA LEU A 155 -7.11 -11.68 -6.15
C LEU A 155 -8.45 -11.14 -5.62
N SER A 156 -8.66 -11.17 -4.30
CA SER A 156 -9.88 -10.62 -3.69
C SER A 156 -9.97 -9.11 -3.91
N PHE A 157 -8.86 -8.40 -3.69
CA PHE A 157 -8.74 -6.96 -3.94
C PHE A 157 -9.03 -6.62 -5.41
N LEU A 158 -8.36 -7.28 -6.36
CA LEU A 158 -8.54 -7.01 -7.79
C LEU A 158 -9.96 -7.36 -8.27
N ALA A 159 -10.58 -8.40 -7.72
CA ALA A 159 -11.97 -8.75 -8.02
C ALA A 159 -12.94 -7.67 -7.51
N GLN A 160 -12.72 -7.12 -6.32
CA GLN A 160 -13.50 -6.02 -5.77
C GLN A 160 -13.33 -4.75 -6.60
N GLU A 161 -12.10 -4.35 -6.89
CA GLU A 161 -11.80 -3.18 -7.72
C GLU A 161 -12.38 -3.32 -9.13
N GLY A 162 -12.33 -4.52 -9.72
CA GLY A 162 -12.96 -4.81 -10.99
C GLY A 162 -14.48 -4.59 -10.98
N ARG A 163 -15.17 -4.90 -9.88
CA ARG A 163 -16.61 -4.60 -9.71
C ARG A 163 -16.85 -3.10 -9.59
N LEU A 164 -16.05 -2.39 -8.80
CA LEU A 164 -16.19 -0.94 -8.60
C LEU A 164 -15.93 -0.16 -9.91
N LEU A 165 -14.94 -0.57 -10.70
CA LEU A 165 -14.66 -0.01 -12.02
C LEU A 165 -15.80 -0.25 -13.02
N LYS A 166 -16.43 -1.44 -12.98
CA LYS A 166 -17.61 -1.77 -13.80
C LYS A 166 -18.84 -0.95 -13.38
N ALA A 167 -19.00 -0.71 -12.08
CA ALA A 167 -20.07 0.11 -11.51
C ALA A 167 -19.88 1.62 -11.74
N ASN A 168 -18.76 2.06 -12.34
CA ASN A 168 -18.41 3.46 -12.52
C ASN A 168 -18.29 4.24 -11.19
N GLU A 169 -17.76 3.59 -10.16
CA GLU A 169 -17.54 4.25 -8.89
C GLU A 169 -16.70 5.53 -9.07
N PRO A 170 -17.18 6.69 -8.57
CA PRO A 170 -16.51 7.96 -8.77
C PRO A 170 -15.03 7.94 -8.35
N GLY A 171 -14.16 8.52 -9.17
CA GLY A 171 -12.72 8.61 -8.90
C GLY A 171 -11.91 7.32 -9.13
N ARG A 172 -12.52 6.12 -9.06
CA ARG A 172 -11.78 4.83 -9.20
C ARG A 172 -11.03 4.72 -10.52
N ARG A 173 -11.65 5.11 -11.63
CA ARG A 173 -11.01 5.10 -12.95
C ARG A 173 -9.79 6.02 -13.04
N GLN A 174 -9.85 7.18 -12.40
CA GLN A 174 -8.73 8.13 -12.41
C GLN A 174 -7.55 7.59 -11.60
N ILE A 175 -7.82 6.98 -10.44
CA ILE A 175 -6.79 6.34 -9.61
C ILE A 175 -6.11 5.21 -10.38
N TRP A 176 -6.89 4.32 -11.00
CA TRP A 176 -6.34 3.23 -11.80
C TRP A 176 -5.60 3.72 -13.04
N ALA A 177 -6.06 4.78 -13.71
CA ALA A 177 -5.32 5.38 -14.83
C ALA A 177 -3.95 5.92 -14.39
N ALA A 178 -3.88 6.62 -13.25
CA ALA A 178 -2.62 7.10 -12.69
C ALA A 178 -1.69 5.94 -12.28
N GLN A 179 -2.23 4.89 -11.65
CA GLN A 179 -1.47 3.67 -11.33
C GLN A 179 -0.88 3.05 -12.60
N LEU A 180 -1.70 2.82 -13.63
CA LEU A 180 -1.26 2.18 -14.87
C LEU A 180 -0.23 3.03 -15.62
N ALA A 181 -0.36 4.35 -15.59
CA ALA A 181 0.66 5.25 -16.13
C ALA A 181 1.98 5.11 -15.37
N GLY A 182 1.94 5.08 -14.03
CA GLY A 182 3.13 4.85 -13.20
C GLY A 182 3.77 3.48 -13.45
N VAL A 183 2.95 2.43 -13.57
CA VAL A 183 3.40 1.08 -13.92
C VAL A 183 4.06 1.06 -15.30
N ALA A 184 3.49 1.75 -16.29
CA ALA A 184 4.08 1.84 -17.63
C ALA A 184 5.47 2.49 -17.59
N VAL A 185 5.65 3.55 -16.80
CA VAL A 185 6.97 4.19 -16.60
C VAL A 185 7.95 3.23 -15.92
N LEU A 186 7.51 2.50 -14.89
CA LEU A 186 8.34 1.53 -14.19
C LEU A 186 8.75 0.35 -15.09
N LEU A 187 7.82 -0.17 -15.90
CA LEU A 187 8.10 -1.22 -16.86
C LEU A 187 9.02 -0.73 -17.97
N PHE A 188 8.86 0.51 -18.44
CA PHE A 188 9.81 1.11 -19.39
C PHE A 188 11.23 1.17 -18.80
N TRP A 189 11.38 1.57 -17.53
CA TRP A 189 12.67 1.52 -16.85
C TRP A 189 13.27 0.11 -16.82
N VAL A 190 12.50 -0.89 -16.38
CA VAL A 190 12.99 -2.27 -16.21
C VAL A 190 13.30 -2.94 -17.55
N THR A 191 12.44 -2.77 -18.55
CA THR A 191 12.54 -3.50 -19.83
C THR A 191 13.40 -2.77 -20.85
N VAL A 192 13.25 -1.46 -21.02
CA VAL A 192 13.94 -0.70 -22.06
C VAL A 192 15.27 -0.15 -21.56
N ILE A 193 15.31 0.42 -20.36
CA ILE A 193 16.54 1.01 -19.82
C ILE A 193 17.46 -0.06 -19.23
N CYS A 194 16.94 -0.98 -18.41
CA CYS A 194 17.74 -2.02 -17.78
C CYS A 194 17.89 -3.29 -18.64
N GLY A 195 17.06 -3.45 -19.68
CA GLY A 195 17.13 -4.61 -20.57
C GLY A 195 16.74 -5.93 -19.90
N MET A 196 15.93 -5.91 -18.84
CA MET A 196 15.47 -7.14 -18.19
C MET A 196 14.45 -7.87 -19.09
N PRO A 197 14.55 -9.21 -19.23
CA PRO A 197 13.56 -9.98 -19.99
C PRO A 197 12.20 -10.01 -19.27
N ILE A 198 11.13 -10.14 -20.05
CA ILE A 198 9.75 -10.37 -19.58
C ILE A 198 9.51 -11.87 -19.47
#